data_AF-A0A972BDZ5-F1
#
_entry.id   AF-A0A972BDZ5-F1
#
_cell.length_a   1.000
_cell.length_b   1.000
_cell.length_c   1.000
_cell.angle_alpha   90.00
_cell.angle_beta   90.00
_cell.angle_gamma   90.00
#
_symmetry.space_group_name_H-M   'P 1'
#
loop_
_entity.id
_entity.type
_entity.pdbx_description
1 polymer ?
#
loop_
_entity_poly.entity_id
_entity_poly.type
_entity_poly.pdbx_seq_one_letter_code
_entity_poly.pdbx_strand_id
1 'polypeptide(L)'
;YADHVLELFRKHGCTPTLSQEVNELQTAVGLVAAGLGVTLVPGGVRALHRNDVRSIPVSEAGFTSPVMLSWRRNDQSPFLQSVLALARRTAKASAAHP
;
A
#
# COMPACT_ATOMS: atom_id res chain seq x y z
N TYR A 1 -4.22 -6.68 3.08
CA TYR A 1 -4.22 -5.50 2.19
C TYR A 1 -5.57 -5.34 1.50
N ALA A 2 -6.12 -6.40 0.89
CA ALA A 2 -7.46 -6.38 0.28
C ALA A 2 -8.54 -5.82 1.21
N ASP A 3 -8.62 -6.29 2.47
CA ASP A 3 -9.58 -5.77 3.45
C ASP A 3 -9.48 -4.26 3.67
N HIS A 4 -8.26 -3.72 3.72
CA HIS A 4 -8.02 -2.28 3.87
C HIS A 4 -8.55 -1.51 2.66
N VAL A 5 -8.32 -2.02 1.44
CA VAL A 5 -8.84 -1.43 0.21
C VAL A 5 -10.36 -1.49 0.15
N LEU A 6 -10.96 -2.64 0.47
CA LEU A 6 -12.41 -2.81 0.49
C LEU A 6 -13.06 -1.89 1.53
N GLU A 7 -12.44 -1.75 2.70
CA GLU A 7 -12.87 -0.82 3.74
C GLU A 7 -12.78 0.64 3.26
N LEU A 8 -11.74 1.02 2.52
CA LEU A 8 -11.66 2.34 1.91
C LEU A 8 -12.82 2.60 0.94
N PHE A 9 -13.12 1.66 0.03
CA PHE A 9 -14.28 1.80 -0.86
C PHE A 9 -15.60 1.89 -0.08
N ARG A 10 -15.78 1.03 0.93
CA ARG A 10 -16.98 1.01 1.77
C ARG A 10 -17.20 2.34 2.49
N LYS A 11 -16.14 2.96 3.02
CA LYS A 11 -16.20 4.29 3.67
C LYS A 11 -16.64 5.41 2.71
N HIS A 12 -16.45 5.22 1.41
CA HIS A 12 -16.88 6.15 0.36
C HIS A 12 -18.21 5.75 -0.29
N GLY A 13 -18.95 4.79 0.30
CA GLY A 13 -20.25 4.35 -0.21
C GLY A 13 -20.18 3.49 -1.48
N CYS A 14 -19.00 2.98 -1.82
CA CYS A 14 -18.76 2.17 -3.01
C CYS A 14 -18.48 0.71 -2.62
N THR A 15 -18.98 -0.23 -3.42
CA THR A 15 -18.64 -1.65 -3.30
C THR A 15 -18.15 -2.14 -4.67
N PRO A 16 -16.82 -2.36 -4.84
CA PRO A 16 -16.29 -2.77 -6.13
C PRO A 16 -16.73 -4.21 -6.45
N THR A 17 -17.01 -4.48 -7.73
CA THR A 17 -17.17 -5.85 -8.22
C THR A 17 -15.80 -6.49 -8.38
N LEU A 18 -15.58 -7.62 -7.70
CA LEU A 18 -14.31 -8.34 -7.77
C LEU A 18 -14.33 -9.33 -8.92
N SER A 19 -13.52 -9.08 -9.95
CA SER A 19 -13.37 -10.01 -11.08
C SER A 19 -12.47 -11.20 -10.72
N GLN A 20 -11.40 -10.96 -9.96
CA GLN A 20 -10.42 -11.97 -9.57
C GLN A 20 -9.85 -11.64 -8.19
N GLU A 21 -9.73 -12.65 -7.34
CA GLU A 21 -9.04 -12.57 -6.06
C GLU A 21 -7.67 -13.25 -6.19
N VAL A 22 -6.62 -12.58 -5.70
CA VAL A 22 -5.24 -13.07 -5.79
C VAL A 22 -4.52 -12.82 -4.46
N ASN A 23 -3.55 -13.68 -4.17
CA ASN A 23 -2.82 -13.64 -2.90
C ASN A 23 -1.64 -12.66 -2.88
N GLU A 24 -1.17 -12.22 -4.06
CA GLU A 24 0.04 -11.41 -4.21
C GLU A 24 -0.19 -10.20 -5.11
N LEU A 25 0.36 -9.05 -4.73
CA LEU A 25 0.27 -7.80 -5.49
C LEU A 25 0.93 -7.92 -6.87
N GLN A 26 2.02 -8.67 -6.96
CA GLN A 26 2.75 -8.91 -8.21
C GLN A 26 1.85 -9.64 -9.22
N THR A 27 1.10 -10.64 -8.75
CA THR A 27 0.12 -11.38 -9.58
C THR A 27 -1.01 -10.46 -10.03
N ALA A 28 -1.55 -9.63 -9.13
CA ALA A 28 -2.58 -8.65 -9.49
C ALA A 28 -2.10 -7.71 -10.63
N VAL A 29 -0.89 -7.18 -10.50
CA VAL A 29 -0.28 -6.31 -11.53
C VAL A 29 -0.03 -7.07 -12.83
N GLY A 30 0.40 -8.34 -12.76
CA GLY A 30 0.56 -9.20 -13.94
C GLY A 30 -0.76 -9.42 -14.69
N LEU A 31 -1.88 -9.59 -13.99
CA LEU A 31 -3.20 -9.72 -14.60
C LEU A 31 -3.67 -8.40 -15.26
N VAL A 32 -3.34 -7.25 -14.67
CA VAL A 32 -3.57 -5.95 -15.31
C VAL A 32 -2.75 -5.80 -16.58
N ALA A 33 -1.47 -6.18 -16.54
CA ALA A 33 -0.59 -6.19 -17.72
C ALA A 33 -1.12 -7.10 -18.84
N ALA A 34 -1.78 -8.20 -18.49
CA ALA A 34 -2.45 -9.10 -19.42
C ALA A 34 -3.83 -8.61 -19.91
N GLY A 35 -4.30 -7.44 -19.43
CA GLY A 35 -5.55 -6.82 -19.87
C GLY A 35 -6.81 -7.26 -19.13
N LEU A 36 -6.70 -7.94 -17.98
CA LEU A 36 -7.85 -8.49 -17.25
C LEU A 36 -8.54 -7.47 -16.31
N GLY A 37 -8.15 -6.19 -16.35
CA GLY A 37 -8.82 -5.12 -15.61
C GLY A 37 -7.85 -4.13 -14.97
N VAL A 38 -8.17 -3.71 -13.74
CA VAL A 38 -7.39 -2.75 -12.95
C VAL A 38 -7.18 -3.27 -11.52
N THR A 39 -6.15 -2.77 -10.83
CA THR A 39 -5.89 -3.09 -9.43
C THR A 39 -5.37 -1.88 -8.67
N LEU A 40 -5.70 -1.78 -7.38
CA LEU A 40 -5.24 -0.69 -6.51
C LEU A 40 -3.98 -1.12 -5.74
N VAL A 41 -2.89 -0.38 -5.89
CA VAL A 41 -1.60 -0.68 -5.26
C VAL A 41 -1.14 0.45 -4.32
N PRO A 42 -0.35 0.14 -3.27
CA PRO A 42 0.32 1.18 -2.49
C PRO A 42 1.35 1.93 -3.34
N GLY A 43 1.58 3.21 -3.05
CA GLY A 43 2.54 4.04 -3.79
C GLY A 43 3.96 3.47 -3.86
N GLY A 44 4.42 2.76 -2.82
CA GLY A 44 5.73 2.10 -2.80
C GLY A 44 5.88 0.95 -3.80
N VAL A 45 4.77 0.40 -4.31
CA VAL A 45 4.75 -0.67 -5.32
C VAL A 45 4.81 -0.10 -6.74
N ARG A 46 4.68 1.23 -6.90
CA ARG A 46 4.84 1.90 -8.21
C ARG A 46 6.24 1.69 -8.81
N ALA A 47 7.24 1.38 -7.97
CA ALA A 47 8.59 1.02 -8.39
C ALA A 47 8.68 -0.35 -9.08
N LEU A 48 7.60 -1.16 -9.08
CA LEU A 48 7.48 -2.36 -9.91
C LEU A 48 7.21 -1.94 -11.37
N HIS A 49 8.15 -1.18 -11.94
CA HIS A 49 8.06 -0.61 -13.28
C HIS A 49 7.93 -1.73 -14.31
N ARG A 50 6.74 -1.88 -14.88
CA ARG A 50 6.55 -2.58 -16.14
C ARG A 50 6.11 -1.58 -17.20
N ASN A 51 6.68 -1.67 -18.39
CA ASN A 51 6.36 -0.74 -19.49
C ASN A 51 4.93 -0.92 -20.02
N ASP A 52 4.27 -2.03 -19.69
CA ASP A 52 2.93 -2.40 -20.12
C ASP A 52 1.81 -1.98 -19.14
N VAL A 53 2.14 -1.37 -17.99
CA VAL A 53 1.17 -0.92 -17.00
C VAL A 53 1.42 0.54 -16.62
N ARG A 54 0.37 1.36 -16.69
CA ARG A 54 0.40 2.73 -16.19
C ARG A 54 -0.15 2.78 -14.76
N SER A 55 0.64 3.30 -13.83
CA SER A 55 0.18 3.63 -12.48
C SER A 55 -0.42 5.04 -12.47
N ILE A 56 -1.66 5.16 -12.01
CA ILE A 56 -2.38 6.43 -11.91
C ILE A 56 -2.59 6.74 -10.42
N PRO A 57 -2.19 7.94 -9.92
CA PRO A 57 -2.45 8.34 -8.54
C PRO A 57 -3.96 8.41 -8.26
N VAL A 58 -4.36 7.97 -7.06
CA VAL A 58 -5.73 8.19 -6.57
C VAL A 58 -5.79 9.59 -5.96
N SER A 59 -6.68 10.43 -6.49
CA SER A 59 -6.88 11.81 -6.01
C SER A 59 -7.76 11.89 -4.77
N GLU A 60 -8.50 10.83 -4.45
CA GLU A 60 -9.43 10.79 -3.32
C GLU A 60 -8.68 10.86 -1.98
N ALA A 61 -9.14 11.77 -1.12
CA ALA A 61 -8.52 11.94 0.18
C ALA A 61 -8.76 10.70 1.05
N GLY A 62 -7.75 10.28 1.81
CA GLY A 62 -7.87 9.13 2.70
C GLY A 62 -7.66 7.76 2.04
N PHE A 63 -7.51 7.68 0.71
CA PHE A 63 -7.00 6.48 0.01
C PHE A 63 -5.50 6.28 0.26
N THR A 64 -5.15 6.02 1.51
CA THR A 64 -3.78 5.85 1.99
C THR A 64 -3.64 4.47 2.63
N SER A 65 -2.47 3.85 2.48
CA SER A 65 -2.13 2.60 3.17
C SER A 65 -1.08 2.90 4.24
N PRO A 66 -1.43 2.86 5.53
CA PRO A 66 -0.48 3.17 6.59
C PRO A 66 0.54 2.05 6.74
N VAL A 67 1.81 2.42 6.95
CA VAL A 67 2.85 1.51 7.41
C VAL A 67 2.85 1.53 8.93
N MET A 68 2.61 0.37 9.56
CA MET A 68 2.51 0.24 11.00
C MET A 68 3.74 -0.49 11.56
N LEU A 69 4.25 0.01 12.68
CA LEU A 69 5.25 -0.69 13.50
C LEU A 69 4.58 -1.13 14.80
N SER A 70 4.77 -2.40 15.16
CA SER A 70 4.22 -2.99 16.37
C SER A 70 5.35 -3.57 17.23
N TRP A 71 5.29 -3.34 18.54
CA TRP A 71 6.25 -3.86 19.51
C TRP A 71 5.55 -4.21 20.82
N ARG A 72 6.25 -4.94 21.70
CA ARG A 72 5.69 -5.31 23.00
C ARG A 72 5.53 -4.07 23.87
N ARG A 73 4.38 -3.91 24.54
CA ARG A 73 4.04 -2.74 25.35
C ARG A 73 5.12 -2.33 26.37
N ASN A 74 5.82 -3.30 26.95
CA ASN A 74 6.80 -3.08 28.02
C ASN A 74 8.25 -3.17 27.54
N ASP A 75 8.49 -3.20 26.22
CA ASP A 75 9.85 -3.21 25.69
C ASP A 75 10.46 -1.80 25.80
N GLN A 76 11.52 -1.68 26.59
CA GLN A 76 12.28 -0.45 26.78
C GLN A 76 13.72 -0.58 26.29
N SER A 77 14.00 -1.59 25.45
CA SER A 77 15.36 -1.85 24.99
C SER A 77 15.94 -0.67 24.19
N PRO A 78 17.24 -0.36 24.35
CA PRO A 78 17.92 0.64 23.52
C PRO A 78 17.83 0.32 22.02
N PHE A 79 17.74 -0.97 21.68
CA PHE A 79 17.54 -1.44 20.31
C PHE A 79 16.20 -0.97 19.75
N LEU A 80 15.08 -1.16 20.47
CA LEU A 80 13.77 -0.67 20.04
C LEU A 80 13.79 0.84 19.81
N GLN A 81 14.37 1.61 20.74
CA GLN A 81 14.47 3.07 20.58
C GLN A 81 15.25 3.46 19.32
N SER A 82 16.34 2.74 19.02
CA SER A 82 17.14 2.96 17.82
C SER A 82 16.37 2.64 16.54
N VAL A 83 15.62 1.54 16.51
CA VAL A 83 14.77 1.14 15.37
C VAL A 83 13.64 2.14 15.15
N LEU A 84 12.96 2.58 16.21
CA LEU A 84 11.89 3.59 16.11
C LEU A 84 12.43 4.93 15.60
N ALA A 85 13.61 5.34 16.07
CA ALA A 85 14.27 6.54 15.58
C ALA A 85 14.61 6.43 14.08
N LEU A 86 15.14 5.28 13.65
CA LEU A 86 15.42 5.02 12.24
C LEU A 86 14.16 5.03 11.39
N ALA A 87 13.12 4.29 11.78
CA ALA A 87 11.86 4.22 11.05
C ALA A 87 11.22 5.59 10.88
N ARG A 88 11.23 6.45 11.92
CA ARG A 88 10.72 7.84 11.84
C ARG A 88 11.51 8.69 10.85
N ARG A 89 12.84 8.53 10.77
CA ARG A 89 13.67 9.24 9.78
C ARG A 89 13.35 8.79 8.36
N THR A 90 13.25 7.48 8.14
CA THR A 90 12.93 6.91 6.82
C THR A 90 11.53 7.29 6.35
N ALA A 91 10.54 7.31 7.26
CA ALA A 91 9.18 7.73 6.93
C ALA A 91 9.11 9.19 6.45
N LYS A 92 9.85 10.11 7.09
CA LYS A 92 9.94 11.52 6.66
C LYS A 92 10.61 11.68 5.29
N ALA A 93 11.63 10.88 5.01
CA ALA A 93 12.32 10.90 3.72
C ALA A 93 11.45 10.34 2.58
N SER A 94 10.65 9.31 2.86
CA SER A 94 9.73 8.71 1.89
C SER A 94 8.53 9.60 1.55
N ALA A 95 8.00 10.35 2.54
CA ALA A 95 6.94 11.35 2.32
C ALA A 95 7.36 12.53 1.42
N ALA A 96 8.66 12.70 1.16
CA ALA A 96 9.21 13.73 0.28
C ALA A 96 9.40 13.26 -1.18
N HIS A 97 9.08 12.00 -1.51
CA HIS A 97 9.10 11.48 -2.88
C HIS A 97 7.66 11.27 -3.39
N PRO A 98 7.21 12.02 -4.41
CA PRO A 98 5.85 11.92 -4.98
C PRO A 98 5.61 10.67 -5.82
#